data_AF-A0A3D1AS88-F1
#
_entry.id   AF-A0A3D1AS88-F1
#
_cell.length_a   1.000
_cell.length_b   1.000
_cell.length_c   1.000
_cell.angle_alpha   90.00
_cell.angle_beta   90.00
_cell.angle_gamma   90.00
#
_symmetry.space_group_name_H-M   'P 1'
#
loop_
_entity.id
_entity.type
_entity.pdbx_description
1 polymer ?
#
loop_
_entity_poly.entity_id
_entity_poly.type
_entity_poly.pdbx_seq_one_letter_code
_entity_poly.pdbx_strand_id
1 'polypeptide(L)'
;WDTEDHARSILTGRTQEEIAKDLPAKKRAAASKKPAAKTDLPPGARKAPMPETISAMAATLVTQLPAGPKWKVEIKWDGVRALCFVDKSELRILSRTGNR
;
A
#
# COMPACT_ATOMS: atom_id res chain seq x y z
N TRP A 1 -6.42 -12.68 -4.53
CA TRP A 1 -5.67 -11.43 -4.69
C TRP A 1 -4.21 -11.84 -4.60
N ASP A 2 -3.50 -11.80 -5.72
CA ASP A 2 -2.07 -12.06 -5.78
C ASP A 2 -1.35 -10.70 -5.88
N THR A 3 -0.38 -10.47 -5.02
CA THR A 3 0.36 -9.21 -4.99
C THR A 3 1.30 -9.09 -6.20
N GLU A 4 1.77 -10.23 -6.74
CA GLU A 4 2.71 -10.26 -7.86
C GLU A 4 2.07 -9.80 -9.18
N ASP A 5 0.76 -9.99 -9.33
CA ASP A 5 -0.03 -9.49 -10.47
C ASP A 5 0.04 -7.95 -10.60
N HIS A 6 0.36 -7.26 -9.50
CA HIS A 6 0.40 -5.80 -9.39
C HIS A 6 1.77 -5.23 -9.05
N ALA A 7 2.86 -6.01 -9.19
CA ALA A 7 4.22 -5.61 -8.82
C ALA A 7 4.87 -4.53 -9.74
N ARG A 8 4.17 -4.04 -10.77
CA ARG A 8 4.71 -3.07 -11.74
C ARG A 8 4.51 -1.63 -11.29
N SER A 9 5.50 -0.79 -11.58
CA SER A 9 5.42 0.66 -11.39
C SER A 9 4.19 1.25 -12.09
N ILE A 10 3.34 1.98 -11.35
CA ILE A 10 2.18 2.66 -11.93
C ILE A 10 2.60 3.74 -12.94
N LEU A 11 3.67 4.48 -12.63
CA LEU A 11 4.16 5.58 -13.46
C LEU A 11 4.82 5.10 -14.76
N THR A 12 5.62 4.03 -14.67
CA THR A 12 6.50 3.62 -15.80
C THR A 12 6.18 2.27 -16.40
N GLY A 13 5.32 1.47 -15.75
CA GLY A 13 5.00 0.11 -16.15
C GLY A 13 6.13 -0.91 -15.95
N ARG A 14 7.27 -0.49 -15.38
CA ARG A 14 8.47 -1.31 -15.18
C ARG A 14 8.32 -2.28 -14.01
N THR A 15 8.96 -3.44 -14.09
CA THR A 15 9.21 -4.33 -12.93
C THR A 15 10.38 -3.82 -12.09
N GLN A 16 10.62 -4.42 -10.91
CA GLN A 16 11.76 -4.07 -10.07
C GLN A 16 13.09 -4.36 -10.76
N GLU A 17 13.20 -5.47 -11.49
CA GLU A 17 14.40 -5.84 -12.25
C GLU A 17 14.69 -4.86 -13.39
N GLU A 18 13.63 -4.37 -14.05
CA GLU A 18 13.75 -3.37 -15.12
C GLU A 18 14.16 -2.00 -14.57
N ILE A 19 13.70 -1.65 -13.37
CA ILE A 19 14.14 -0.44 -12.66
C ILE A 19 15.62 -0.57 -12.26
N ALA A 20 16.01 -1.73 -11.70
CA ALA A 20 17.39 -1.98 -11.30
C ALA A 20 18.38 -1.94 -12.46
N LYS A 21 17.93 -2.29 -13.67
CA LYS A 21 18.70 -2.21 -14.93
C LYS A 21 18.59 -0.86 -15.65
N ASP A 22 17.91 0.11 -15.05
CA ASP A 22 17.61 1.43 -15.63
C ASP A 22 17.04 1.37 -17.05
N LEU A 23 16.13 0.42 -17.29
CA LEU A 23 15.48 0.28 -18.59
C LEU A 23 14.47 1.41 -18.81
N PRO A 24 14.25 1.81 -20.09
CA PRO A 24 13.27 2.85 -20.42
C PRO A 24 11.86 2.45 -20.00
N ALA A 25 11.02 3.44 -19.69
CA ALA A 25 9.62 3.22 -19.35
C ALA A 25 8.89 2.50 -20.49
N LYS A 26 8.01 1.55 -20.14
CA LYS A 26 7.19 0.87 -21.14
C LYS A 26 6.16 1.85 -21.69
N LYS A 27 6.06 1.91 -23.03
CA LYS A 27 4.99 2.67 -23.71
C LYS A 27 3.64 2.09 -23.30
N ARG A 28 3.00 2.74 -22.35
CA ARG A 28 1.62 2.44 -21.97
C ARG A 28 0.71 3.33 -22.80
N ALA A 29 -0.38 2.78 -23.33
CA ALA A 29 -1.49 3.62 -23.76
C ALA A 29 -1.85 4.52 -22.57
N ALA A 30 -1.91 5.84 -22.80
CA ALA A 30 -2.19 6.82 -21.75
C ALA A 30 -3.35 6.28 -20.91
N ALA A 31 -3.12 6.04 -19.62
CA ALA A 31 -4.17 5.59 -18.74
C ALA A 31 -5.30 6.61 -18.87
N SER A 32 -6.44 6.18 -19.41
CA SER A 32 -7.64 7.02 -19.45
C SER A 32 -7.79 7.58 -18.05
N LYS A 33 -7.88 8.92 -17.90
CA LYS A 33 -8.23 9.57 -16.64
C LYS A 33 -9.67 9.18 -16.30
N LYS A 34 -9.87 7.90 -15.94
CA LYS A 34 -11.10 7.47 -15.33
C LYS A 34 -11.17 8.24 -14.02
N PRO A 35 -12.24 9.01 -13.78
CA PRO A 35 -12.43 9.60 -12.46
C PRO A 35 -12.30 8.47 -11.45
N ALA A 36 -11.58 8.75 -10.35
CA ALA A 36 -11.51 7.80 -9.24
C ALA A 36 -12.92 7.29 -8.97
N ALA A 37 -13.10 5.96 -8.98
CA ALA A 37 -14.40 5.38 -8.72
C ALA A 37 -14.90 5.99 -7.41
N LYS A 38 -16.06 6.67 -7.46
CA LYS A 38 -16.71 7.17 -6.25
C LYS A 38 -17.17 5.92 -5.50
N THR A 39 -16.32 5.42 -4.61
CA THR A 39 -16.73 4.39 -3.65
C THR A 39 -17.70 5.07 -2.70
N ASP A 40 -18.93 4.56 -2.62
CA ASP A 40 -19.89 5.04 -1.64
C ASP A 40 -19.31 4.82 -0.24
N LEU A 41 -19.24 5.88 0.55
CA LEU A 41 -18.81 5.81 1.93
C LEU A 41 -19.83 5.02 2.75
N PRO A 42 -19.41 4.27 3.78
CA PRO A 42 -20.34 3.55 4.63
C PRO A 42 -21.30 4.53 5.35
N PRO A 43 -22.55 4.11 5.65
CA PRO A 43 -23.51 4.94 6.38
C PRO A 43 -22.92 5.48 7.69
N GLY A 44 -23.12 6.77 7.95
CA GLY A 44 -22.61 7.44 9.16
C GLY A 44 -21.15 7.91 9.08
N ALA A 45 -20.47 7.70 7.96
CA ALA A 45 -19.14 8.28 7.74
C ALA A 45 -19.18 9.81 7.84
N ARG A 46 -18.25 10.39 8.61
CA ARG A 46 -18.09 11.84 8.77
C ARG A 46 -16.76 12.27 8.20
N LYS A 47 -16.77 13.41 7.51
CA LYS A 47 -15.53 14.02 7.00
C LYS A 47 -14.66 14.44 8.20
N ALA A 48 -13.41 13.99 8.20
CA ALA A 48 -12.41 14.31 9.20
C ALA A 48 -11.06 14.63 8.52
N PRO A 49 -10.18 15.42 9.16
CA PRO A 49 -8.83 15.63 8.66
C PRO A 49 -8.03 14.31 8.63
N MET A 50 -7.03 14.25 7.75
CA MET A 50 -6.06 13.14 7.74
C MET A 50 -5.34 13.09 9.09
N PRO A 51 -5.25 11.91 9.75
CA PRO A 51 -4.51 11.80 11.00
C PRO A 51 -3.04 12.20 10.83
N GLU A 52 -2.49 12.88 11.83
CA GLU A 52 -1.07 13.25 11.84
C GLU A 52 -0.18 12.02 12.05
N THR A 53 -0.59 11.15 12.97
CA THR A 53 0.11 9.92 13.35
C THR A 53 -0.85 8.76 13.55
N ILE A 54 -0.36 7.54 13.29
CA ILE A 54 -1.01 6.27 13.60
C ILE A 54 0.10 5.36 14.12
N SER A 55 -0.14 4.62 15.19
CA SER A 55 0.83 3.60 15.65
C SER A 55 0.63 2.32 14.86
N ALA A 56 1.71 1.78 14.28
CA ALA A 56 1.65 0.54 13.54
C ALA A 56 1.37 -0.64 14.49
N MET A 57 0.32 -1.42 14.21
CA MET A 57 0.06 -2.63 14.98
C MET A 57 1.22 -3.64 14.86
N ALA A 58 1.55 -4.27 15.99
CA ALA A 58 2.51 -5.36 16.06
C ALA A 58 1.78 -6.71 15.95
N ALA A 59 2.45 -7.69 15.33
CA ALA A 59 1.97 -9.06 15.35
C ALA A 59 2.25 -9.69 16.72
N THR A 60 1.29 -10.45 17.24
CA THR A 60 1.51 -11.29 18.41
C THR A 60 2.27 -12.54 18.00
N LEU A 61 3.40 -12.81 18.65
CA LEU A 61 4.17 -14.02 18.40
C LEU A 61 3.37 -15.24 18.88
N VAL A 62 3.17 -16.21 18.00
CA VAL A 62 2.47 -17.46 18.28
C VAL A 62 3.28 -18.65 17.79
N THR A 63 3.17 -19.79 18.47
CA THR A 63 3.85 -21.04 18.09
C THR A 63 3.08 -21.86 17.06
N GLN A 64 1.78 -21.60 16.91
CA GLN A 64 0.91 -22.29 15.96
C GLN A 64 0.06 -21.27 15.20
N LEU A 65 -0.16 -21.53 13.90
CA LEU A 65 -1.03 -20.70 13.08
C LEU A 65 -2.47 -20.79 13.60
N PRO A 66 -3.15 -19.66 13.78
CA PRO A 66 -4.53 -19.69 14.22
C PRO A 66 -5.44 -20.22 13.10
N ALA A 67 -6.46 -20.99 13.48
CA ALA A 67 -7.37 -21.66 12.55
C ALA A 67 -8.75 -20.98 12.50
N GLY A 68 -9.47 -21.22 11.41
CA GLY A 68 -10.87 -20.81 11.24
C GLY A 68 -11.08 -19.77 10.13
N PRO A 69 -12.35 -19.59 9.69
CA PRO A 69 -12.67 -18.85 8.48
C PRO A 69 -12.46 -17.32 8.58
N LYS A 70 -12.23 -16.81 9.80
CA LYS A 70 -11.96 -15.38 10.04
C LYS A 70 -10.50 -15.00 9.83
N TRP A 71 -9.61 -15.98 9.70
CA TRP A 71 -8.19 -15.74 9.51
C TRP A 71 -7.84 -15.59 8.04
N LYS A 72 -6.97 -14.62 7.77
CA LYS A 72 -6.32 -14.43 6.47
C LYS A 72 -4.82 -14.55 6.67
N VAL A 73 -4.13 -15.04 5.65
CA VAL A 73 -2.67 -15.20 5.65
C VAL A 73 -2.07 -14.33 4.56
N GLU A 74 -0.92 -13.74 4.86
CA GLU A 74 -0.14 -12.90 3.95
C GLU A 74 1.35 -13.27 4.09
N ILE A 75 2.15 -13.00 3.05
CA ILE A 75 3.59 -13.22 3.07
C ILE A 75 4.24 -12.26 4.07
N LYS A 76 5.07 -12.78 4.98
CA LYS A 76 5.90 -11.93 5.85
C LYS A 76 7.12 -11.44 5.06
N TRP A 77 7.11 -10.17 4.70
CA TRP A 77 8.27 -9.49 4.16
C TRP A 77 9.24 -9.10 5.28
N ASP A 78 10.52 -9.43 5.12
CA ASP A 78 11.56 -8.98 6.05
C ASP A 78 12.18 -7.68 5.53
N GLY A 79 11.85 -6.57 6.17
CA GLY A 79 12.22 -5.24 5.70
C GLY A 79 11.81 -4.16 6.70
N VAL A 80 11.78 -2.90 6.24
CA VAL A 80 11.46 -1.75 7.09
C VAL A 80 9.96 -1.46 7.02
N ARG A 81 9.31 -1.40 8.19
CA ARG A 81 7.90 -0.99 8.30
C ARG A 81 7.77 0.51 8.02
N ALA A 82 6.83 0.87 7.13
CA ALA A 82 6.49 2.24 6.80
C ALA A 82 4.97 2.48 6.87
N LEU A 83 4.57 3.66 7.36
CA LEU A 83 3.19 4.16 7.28
C LEU A 83 3.17 5.34 6.31
N CYS A 84 2.41 5.21 5.23
CA CYS A 84 2.32 6.23 4.19
C CYS A 84 0.99 6.97 4.29
N PHE A 85 1.07 8.28 4.51
CA PHE A 85 -0.07 9.19 4.49
C PHE A 85 -0.06 9.91 3.15
N VAL A 86 -1.09 9.69 2.35
CA VAL A 86 -1.29 10.37 1.06
C VAL A 86 -2.51 11.27 1.21
N ASP A 87 -2.29 12.57 1.34
CA ASP A 87 -3.36 13.57 1.37
C ASP A 87 -3.17 14.53 0.19
N LYS A 88 -4.15 14.54 -0.71
CA LYS A 88 -4.11 15.25 -1.99
C LYS A 88 -2.85 14.88 -2.80
N SER A 89 -1.84 15.75 -2.79
CA SER A 89 -0.58 15.60 -3.53
C SER A 89 0.64 15.58 -2.60
N GLU A 90 0.43 15.44 -1.29
CA GLU A 90 1.49 15.34 -0.30
C GLU A 90 1.63 13.90 0.20
N LEU A 91 2.87 13.41 0.21
CA LEU A 91 3.25 12.13 0.78
C LEU A 91 4.05 12.37 2.06
N ARG A 92 3.59 11.80 3.17
CA ARG A 92 4.38 11.68 4.40
C ARG A 92 4.58 10.20 4.70
N ILE A 93 5.82 9.82 5.00
CA ILE A 93 6.19 8.46 5.38
C ILE A 93 6.70 8.51 6.81
N LEU A 94 6.17 7.63 7.67
CA LEU A 94 6.65 7.46 9.04
C LEU A 94 7.18 6.04 9.21
N SER A 95 8.31 5.90 9.92
CA SER A 95 8.83 4.60 10.35
C SER A 95 7.96 4.01 11.47
N ARG A 96 8.24 2.75 11.87
CA ARG A 96 7.59 2.10 13.02
C ARG A 96 7.62 2.96 14.30
N THR A 97 8.69 3.70 14.55
CA THR A 97 8.87 4.52 15.76
C THR A 97 8.39 5.96 15.59
N GLY A 98 7.74 6.29 14.45
CA GLY A 98 7.24 7.63 14.17
C GLY A 98 8.29 8.60 13.61
N ASN A 99 9.48 8.12 13.25
CA ASN A 99 10.50 8.97 12.62
C ASN A 99 10.13 9.23 11.15
N ARG A 100 10.40 10.45 10.69
CA ARG A 100 10.14 10.90 9.31
C ARG A 100 11.39 10.78 8.46
#